data_AF-A0A699V3X1-F1
#
_entry.id   AF-A0A699V3X1-F1
#
_cell.length_a   1.000
_cell.length_b   1.000
_cell.length_c   1.000
_cell.angle_alpha   90.00
_cell.angle_beta   90.00
_cell.angle_gamma   90.00
#
_symmetry.space_group_name_H-M   'P 1'
#
loop_
_entity.id
_entity.type
_entity.pdbx_description
1 polymer ?
#
loop_
_entity_poly.entity_id
_entity_poly.type
_entity_poly.pdbx_seq_one_letter_code
_entity_poly.pdbx_strand_id
1 'polypeptide(L)'
;SIGAALGMSVASDYKKEFDRQHIAVIGDGSMTAGMSFEALNQAGALRNNMIVVLNDNCMSIDPNVGALKEYLTDITTSRTYNKVRDELWNVLGKLSKFGPNPQQIARKVEAAMKATLLKQSNLFEALNFRYFGPVDGHDVQHLVAVLNDLKSIPGPKLLHCVTVKGKGYALAEKDQT
;
A
#
# COMPACT_ATOMS: atom_id res chain seq x y z
N SER A 1 -10.24 -10.79 -3.39
CA SER A 1 -9.31 -10.50 -2.28
C SER A 1 -9.73 -9.25 -1.50
N ILE A 2 -9.65 -8.05 -2.09
CA ILE A 2 -9.90 -6.77 -1.41
C ILE A 2 -11.31 -6.68 -0.81
N GLY A 3 -12.36 -6.98 -1.60
CA GLY A 3 -13.75 -6.89 -1.11
C GLY A 3 -14.05 -7.80 0.09
N ALA A 4 -13.47 -9.01 0.12
CA ALA A 4 -13.62 -9.92 1.25
C ALA A 4 -12.92 -9.37 2.51
N ALA A 5 -11.70 -8.85 2.37
CA ALA A 5 -10.98 -8.23 3.47
C ALA A 5 -11.68 -6.96 4.00
N LEU A 6 -12.30 -6.18 3.09
CA LEU A 6 -13.13 -5.04 3.46
C LEU A 6 -14.35 -5.47 4.27
N GLY A 7 -15.07 -6.52 3.85
CA GLY A 7 -16.19 -7.06 4.62
C GLY A 7 -15.76 -7.50 6.02
N MET A 8 -14.59 -8.13 6.15
CA MET A 8 -14.02 -8.50 7.44
C MET A 8 -13.61 -7.28 8.29
N SER A 9 -13.06 -6.23 7.68
CA SER A 9 -12.65 -5.02 8.39
C SER A 9 -13.85 -4.21 8.88
N VAL A 10 -14.91 -4.12 8.08
CA VAL A 10 -16.20 -3.54 8.48
C VAL A 10 -16.82 -4.33 9.63
N ALA A 11 -16.83 -5.67 9.54
CA ALA A 11 -17.36 -6.51 10.62
C ALA A 11 -16.58 -6.34 11.94
N SER A 12 -15.25 -6.18 11.86
CA SER A 12 -14.41 -5.98 13.04
C SER A 12 -14.63 -4.60 13.65
N ASP A 13 -14.87 -3.58 12.83
CA ASP A 13 -15.26 -2.24 13.28
C ASP A 13 -16.60 -2.26 14.03
N TYR A 14 -17.61 -2.93 13.50
CA TYR A 14 -18.90 -3.13 14.20
C TYR A 14 -18.75 -3.86 15.55
N LYS A 15 -17.81 -4.81 15.63
CA LYS A 15 -17.51 -5.56 16.86
C LYS A 15 -16.56 -4.83 17.80
N LYS A 16 -16.05 -3.65 17.42
CA LYS A 16 -15.05 -2.88 18.17
C LYS A 16 -13.73 -3.66 18.37
N GLU A 17 -13.37 -4.53 17.43
CA GLU A 17 -12.13 -5.32 17.42
C GLU A 17 -10.99 -4.52 16.74
N PHE A 18 -10.60 -3.38 17.32
CA PHE A 18 -9.65 -2.45 16.67
C PHE A 18 -8.21 -2.97 16.57
N ASP A 19 -7.85 -3.99 17.35
CA ASP A 19 -6.51 -4.58 17.32
C ASP A 19 -6.31 -5.53 16.12
N ARG A 20 -7.41 -6.00 15.52
CA ARG A 20 -7.37 -6.94 14.39
C ARG A 20 -6.93 -6.21 13.12
N GLN A 21 -5.93 -6.76 12.44
CA GLN A 21 -5.48 -6.25 11.14
C GLN A 21 -6.10 -7.06 10.02
N HIS A 22 -6.52 -6.37 8.96
CA HIS A 22 -7.08 -6.97 7.75
C HIS A 22 -6.15 -6.67 6.58
N ILE A 23 -5.60 -7.73 5.98
CA ILE A 23 -4.60 -7.61 4.92
C ILE A 23 -5.14 -8.36 3.69
N ALA A 24 -5.22 -7.68 2.56
CA ALA A 24 -5.54 -8.26 1.26
C ALA A 24 -4.29 -8.25 0.38
N VAL A 25 -3.85 -9.41 -0.09
CA VAL A 25 -2.79 -9.49 -1.12
C VAL A 25 -3.45 -9.61 -2.48
N ILE A 26 -2.97 -8.86 -3.46
CA ILE A 26 -3.50 -8.85 -4.82
C ILE A 26 -2.36 -8.64 -5.83
N GLY A 27 -2.42 -9.33 -6.96
CA GLY A 27 -1.50 -9.10 -8.08
C GLY A 27 -1.88 -7.87 -8.91
N ASP A 28 -0.91 -7.26 -9.58
CA ASP A 28 -1.10 -6.19 -10.57
C ASP A 28 -2.14 -6.55 -11.65
N GLY A 29 -2.12 -7.78 -12.16
CA GLY A 29 -3.12 -8.27 -13.11
C GLY A 29 -4.54 -8.27 -12.57
N SER A 30 -4.71 -8.73 -11.33
CA SER A 30 -6.01 -8.76 -10.64
C SER A 30 -6.53 -7.37 -10.27
N MET A 31 -5.66 -6.36 -10.24
CA MET A 31 -6.05 -4.98 -9.99
C MET A 31 -6.85 -4.38 -11.15
N THR A 32 -6.68 -4.91 -12.37
CA THR A 32 -7.44 -4.48 -13.55
C THR A 32 -8.93 -4.86 -13.49
N ALA A 33 -9.29 -5.84 -12.65
CA ALA A 33 -10.67 -6.28 -12.52
C ALA A 33 -11.55 -5.22 -11.85
N GLY A 34 -12.74 -4.96 -12.41
CA GLY A 34 -13.69 -3.97 -11.88
C GLY A 34 -14.05 -4.19 -10.41
N MET A 35 -14.20 -5.44 -9.97
CA MET A 35 -14.47 -5.77 -8.56
C MET A 35 -13.34 -5.33 -7.61
N SER A 36 -12.09 -5.34 -8.07
CA SER A 36 -10.95 -4.86 -7.27
C SER A 36 -11.04 -3.35 -7.09
N PHE A 37 -11.37 -2.61 -8.15
CA PHE A 37 -11.58 -1.17 -8.11
C PHE A 37 -12.77 -0.76 -7.26
N GLU A 38 -13.91 -1.45 -7.41
CA GLU A 38 -15.10 -1.21 -6.60
C GLU A 38 -14.79 -1.38 -5.12
N ALA A 39 -14.08 -2.45 -4.76
CA ALA A 39 -13.67 -2.71 -3.38
C ALA A 39 -12.69 -1.65 -2.85
N LEU A 40 -11.75 -1.17 -3.67
CA LEU A 40 -10.86 -0.07 -3.28
C LEU A 40 -11.64 1.23 -3.07
N ASN A 41 -12.52 1.60 -4.00
CA ASN A 41 -13.33 2.80 -3.89
C ASN A 41 -14.20 2.77 -2.61
N GLN A 42 -14.83 1.62 -2.32
CA GLN A 42 -15.63 1.44 -1.12
C GLN A 42 -14.78 1.49 0.16
N ALA A 43 -13.61 0.84 0.18
CA ALA A 43 -12.69 0.89 1.32
C ALA A 43 -12.22 2.32 1.62
N GLY A 44 -11.94 3.10 0.56
CA GLY A 44 -11.61 4.51 0.64
C GLY A 44 -12.73 5.37 1.22
N ALA A 45 -13.96 5.14 0.75
CA ALA A 45 -15.15 5.85 1.22
C ALA A 45 -15.47 5.58 2.69
N LEU A 46 -15.38 4.32 3.12
CA LEU A 46 -15.65 3.93 4.51
C LEU A 46 -14.49 4.24 5.46
N ARG A 47 -13.28 4.47 4.93
CA ARG A 47 -12.05 4.72 5.69
C ARG A 47 -11.70 3.61 6.71
N ASN A 48 -12.15 2.37 6.46
CA ASN A 48 -11.86 1.23 7.33
C ASN A 48 -10.35 0.93 7.40
N ASN A 49 -9.92 0.44 8.57
CA ASN A 49 -8.53 0.07 8.79
C ASN A 49 -8.21 -1.26 8.07
N MET A 50 -7.48 -1.17 6.96
CA MET A 50 -6.99 -2.34 6.23
C MET A 50 -5.71 -2.03 5.45
N ILE A 51 -4.96 -3.09 5.10
CA ILE A 51 -3.77 -3.03 4.25
C ILE A 51 -4.05 -3.80 2.98
N VAL A 52 -3.86 -3.18 1.82
CA VAL A 52 -3.83 -3.84 0.53
C VAL A 52 -2.38 -3.96 0.10
N VAL A 53 -1.86 -5.18 -0.03
CA VAL A 53 -0.54 -5.45 -0.58
C VAL A 53 -0.69 -5.73 -2.07
N LEU A 54 -0.24 -4.79 -2.89
CA LEU A 54 -0.12 -4.95 -4.33
C LEU A 54 1.21 -5.63 -4.63
N ASN A 55 1.14 -6.87 -5.08
CA ASN A 55 2.27 -7.62 -5.62
C ASN A 55 2.38 -7.35 -7.11
N ASP A 56 3.28 -6.44 -7.49
CA ASP A 56 3.56 -6.11 -8.87
C ASP A 56 4.80 -6.86 -9.35
N ASN A 57 4.62 -7.74 -10.31
CA ASN A 57 5.72 -8.43 -11.00
C ASN A 57 5.71 -8.11 -12.50
N CYS A 58 4.97 -7.07 -12.92
CA CYS A 58 4.72 -6.67 -14.30
C CYS A 58 4.05 -7.74 -15.19
N MET A 59 3.53 -8.83 -14.61
CA MET A 59 3.10 -10.05 -15.32
C MET A 59 1.73 -10.57 -14.84
N SER A 60 0.85 -10.97 -15.78
CA SER A 60 -0.32 -11.82 -15.47
C SER A 60 -0.01 -13.27 -15.81
N ILE A 61 -0.76 -13.89 -16.72
CA ILE A 61 -0.38 -15.10 -17.47
C ILE A 61 0.48 -14.57 -18.63
N ASP A 62 -0.10 -13.79 -19.55
CA ASP A 62 0.65 -12.92 -20.47
C ASP A 62 1.06 -11.58 -19.82
N PRO A 63 1.99 -10.80 -20.44
CA PRO A 63 2.33 -9.46 -19.96
C PRO A 63 1.07 -8.61 -19.78
N ASN A 64 0.96 -7.92 -18.65
CA ASN A 64 -0.20 -7.10 -18.39
C ASN A 64 -0.36 -6.01 -19.47
N VAL A 65 -1.58 -5.85 -19.98
CA VAL A 65 -1.97 -4.84 -20.97
C VAL A 65 -2.90 -3.80 -20.32
N GLY A 66 -2.88 -2.56 -20.81
CA GLY A 66 -3.81 -1.50 -20.41
C GLY A 66 -3.22 -0.39 -19.55
N ALA A 67 -4.00 0.71 -19.41
CA ALA A 67 -3.54 1.97 -18.83
C ALA A 67 -3.13 1.89 -17.35
N LEU A 68 -3.74 0.99 -16.56
CA LEU A 68 -3.37 0.82 -15.16
C LEU A 68 -1.97 0.23 -14.99
N LYS A 69 -1.54 -0.65 -15.90
CA LYS A 69 -0.19 -1.23 -15.88
C LYS A 69 0.86 -0.17 -16.22
N GLU A 70 0.63 0.63 -17.26
CA GLU A 70 1.49 1.77 -17.59
C GLU A 70 1.60 2.72 -16.40
N TYR A 71 0.47 3.02 -15.76
CA TYR A 71 0.43 3.82 -14.55
C TYR A 71 1.27 3.25 -13.39
N LEU A 72 1.15 1.96 -13.09
CA LEU A 72 1.97 1.28 -12.07
C LEU A 72 3.46 1.29 -12.46
N THR A 73 3.78 1.12 -13.74
CA THR A 73 5.16 1.18 -14.28
C THR A 73 5.75 2.58 -14.14
N ASP A 74 4.96 3.63 -14.39
CA ASP A 74 5.40 5.02 -14.22
C ASP A 74 5.65 5.37 -12.75
N ILE A 75 4.82 4.86 -11.83
CA ILE A 75 5.06 5.03 -10.39
C ILE A 75 6.36 4.35 -9.97
N THR A 76 6.66 3.15 -10.48
CA THR A 76 7.86 2.41 -10.06
C THR A 76 9.16 3.01 -10.60
N THR A 77 9.11 3.66 -11.76
CA THR A 77 10.28 4.21 -12.45
C THR A 77 10.57 5.68 -12.11
N SER A 78 9.63 6.41 -11.48
CA SER A 78 9.78 7.83 -11.17
C SER A 78 10.75 8.09 -9.99
N ARG A 79 11.92 8.67 -10.30
CA ARG A 79 12.96 9.06 -9.32
C ARG A 79 12.49 10.05 -8.25
N THR A 80 11.40 10.77 -8.50
CA THR A 80 10.82 11.76 -7.56
C THR A 80 10.16 11.08 -6.35
N TYR A 81 9.67 9.85 -6.51
CA TYR A 81 8.97 9.12 -5.46
C TYR A 81 9.92 8.65 -4.33
N ASN A 82 11.16 8.28 -4.68
CA ASN A 82 12.20 7.88 -3.71
C ASN A 82 12.50 8.97 -2.65
N LYS A 83 12.39 10.27 -2.99
CA LYS A 83 12.63 11.37 -2.04
C LYS A 83 11.52 11.53 -0.99
N VAL A 84 10.25 11.35 -1.40
CA VAL A 84 9.10 11.45 -0.47
C VAL A 84 9.07 10.26 0.48
N ARG A 85 9.44 9.08 -0.04
CA ARG A 85 9.63 7.86 0.75
C ARG A 85 10.65 8.06 1.87
N ASP A 86 11.81 8.63 1.56
CA ASP A 86 12.88 8.83 2.54
C ASP A 86 12.48 9.85 3.64
N GLU A 87 11.67 10.87 3.31
CA GLU A 87 11.12 11.80 4.32
C GLU A 87 10.09 11.15 5.23
N LEU A 88 9.20 10.30 4.71
CA LEU A 88 8.20 9.59 5.51
C LEU A 88 8.83 8.56 6.46
N TRP A 89 9.81 7.79 6.00
CA TRP A 89 10.56 6.85 6.85
C TRP A 89 11.34 7.55 7.95
N ASN A 90 11.95 8.71 7.65
CA ASN A 90 12.65 9.50 8.66
C ASN A 90 11.72 10.07 9.74
N VAL A 91 10.45 10.32 9.41
CA VAL A 91 9.43 10.77 10.37
C VAL A 91 8.92 9.59 11.21
N LEU A 92 8.63 8.44 10.59
CA LEU A 92 8.19 7.22 11.28
C LEU A 92 9.28 6.68 12.22
N GLY A 93 10.53 6.63 11.78
CA GLY A 93 11.69 6.19 12.59
C GLY A 93 12.05 7.14 13.75
N LYS A 94 11.58 8.40 13.72
CA LYS A 94 11.70 9.34 14.84
C LYS A 94 10.57 9.20 15.87
N LEU A 95 9.42 8.68 15.45
CA LEU A 95 8.25 8.50 16.32
C LEU A 95 8.44 7.30 17.28
N SER A 96 9.16 6.27 16.87
CA SER A 96 9.42 5.06 17.66
C SER A 96 10.49 5.23 18.76
N LYS A 97 11.32 6.28 18.71
CA LYS A 97 12.43 6.49 19.66
C LYS A 97 12.16 7.51 20.77
N PHE A 98 11.05 8.26 20.74
CA PHE A 98 10.73 9.27 21.75
C PHE A 98 9.24 9.21 22.12
N GLY A 99 8.96 8.96 23.40
CA GLY A 99 7.60 9.02 23.96
C GLY A 99 6.95 10.42 23.79
N PRO A 100 5.60 10.52 23.77
CA PRO A 100 4.95 11.62 23.08
C PRO A 100 4.73 12.86 23.95
N ASN A 101 5.04 14.04 23.40
CA ASN A 101 4.34 15.28 23.76
C ASN A 101 3.10 15.39 22.85
N PRO A 102 1.86 15.27 23.38
CA PRO A 102 0.63 15.17 22.58
C PRO A 102 0.44 16.32 21.59
N GLN A 103 0.91 17.51 21.95
CA GLN A 103 0.76 18.73 21.14
C GLN A 103 1.64 18.72 19.89
N GLN A 104 2.82 18.09 19.95
CA GLN A 104 3.69 17.96 18.79
C GLN A 104 3.18 16.90 17.81
N ILE A 105 2.53 15.85 18.31
CA ILE A 105 1.89 14.83 17.47
C ILE A 105 0.72 15.45 16.73
N ALA A 106 -0.19 16.16 17.42
CA ALA A 106 -1.34 16.79 16.78
C ALA A 106 -0.91 17.77 15.66
N ARG A 107 0.08 18.64 15.94
CA ARG A 107 0.61 19.57 14.93
C ARG A 107 1.31 18.88 13.75
N LYS A 108 2.02 17.78 13.98
CA LYS A 108 2.68 17.01 12.90
C LYS A 108 1.69 16.20 12.07
N VAL A 109 0.64 15.66 12.71
CA VAL A 109 -0.49 15.02 12.01
C VAL A 109 -1.21 16.04 11.14
N GLU A 110 -1.48 17.24 11.66
CA GLU A 110 -2.14 18.31 10.90
C GLU A 110 -1.26 18.81 9.73
N ALA A 111 0.04 19.00 9.95
CA ALA A 111 0.98 19.40 8.91
C ALA A 111 1.18 18.32 7.84
N ALA A 112 1.27 17.05 8.23
CA ALA A 112 1.31 15.92 7.32
C ALA A 112 0.01 15.81 6.53
N MET A 113 -1.15 15.98 7.17
CA MET A 113 -2.45 16.03 6.52
C MET A 113 -2.51 17.15 5.47
N LYS A 114 -2.14 18.38 5.83
CA LYS A 114 -2.12 19.53 4.90
C LYS A 114 -1.16 19.31 3.72
N ALA A 115 0.00 18.70 3.94
CA ALA A 115 0.95 18.37 2.88
C ALA A 115 0.42 17.26 1.95
N THR A 116 -0.31 16.26 2.48
CA THR A 116 -0.96 15.19 1.70
C THR A 116 -2.21 15.66 0.96
N LEU A 117 -2.98 16.61 1.54
CA LEU A 117 -4.21 17.15 0.95
C LEU A 117 -3.97 17.98 -0.32
N LEU A 118 -2.76 18.52 -0.50
CA LEU A 118 -2.39 19.39 -1.62
C LEU A 118 -1.70 18.66 -2.78
N LYS A 119 -1.47 17.35 -2.66
CA LYS A 119 -0.87 16.51 -3.71
C LYS A 119 -1.60 15.17 -3.76
N GLN A 120 -2.77 15.11 -4.39
CA GLN A 120 -3.22 13.83 -4.95
C GLN A 120 -2.36 13.56 -6.17
N SER A 121 -1.24 12.90 -5.94
CA SER A 121 -0.23 12.63 -6.96
C SER A 121 -0.41 11.25 -7.58
N ASN A 122 -1.22 10.39 -6.96
CA ASN A 122 -1.50 9.05 -7.45
C ASN A 122 -2.98 8.62 -7.32
N LEU A 123 -3.38 7.64 -8.13
CA LEU A 123 -4.72 7.06 -8.22
C LEU A 123 -5.22 6.52 -6.87
N PHE A 124 -4.33 5.91 -6.09
CA PHE A 124 -4.70 5.31 -4.81
C PHE A 124 -4.99 6.40 -3.75
N GLU A 125 -4.24 7.50 -3.76
CA GLU A 125 -4.53 8.70 -2.96
C GLU A 125 -5.87 9.34 -3.37
N ALA A 126 -6.20 9.32 -4.66
CA ALA A 126 -7.51 9.75 -5.14
C ALA A 126 -8.65 8.89 -4.57
N LEU A 127 -8.39 7.59 -4.35
CA LEU A 127 -9.28 6.65 -3.67
C LEU A 127 -9.16 6.70 -2.13
N ASN A 128 -8.54 7.73 -1.55
CA ASN A 128 -8.31 7.89 -0.10
C ASN A 128 -7.42 6.81 0.55
N PHE A 129 -6.64 6.06 -0.22
CA PHE A 129 -5.62 5.17 0.33
C PHE A 129 -4.35 5.95 0.64
N ARG A 130 -3.72 5.62 1.77
CA ARG A 130 -2.31 5.99 1.99
C ARG A 130 -1.43 5.02 1.21
N TYR A 131 -0.68 5.55 0.25
CA TYR A 131 0.17 4.75 -0.64
C TYR A 131 1.61 4.66 -0.10
N PHE A 132 2.17 3.45 -0.08
CA PHE A 132 3.52 3.13 0.38
C PHE A 132 4.23 2.24 -0.64
N GLY A 133 5.49 2.53 -0.96
CA GLY A 133 6.28 1.79 -1.95
C GLY A 133 6.39 2.53 -3.28
N PRO A 134 7.03 1.96 -4.31
CA PRO A 134 7.45 0.56 -4.38
C PRO A 134 8.54 0.20 -3.38
N VAL A 135 8.45 -1.01 -2.82
CA VAL A 135 9.52 -1.67 -2.06
C VAL A 135 9.90 -2.98 -2.73
N ASP A 136 11.14 -3.43 -2.51
CA ASP A 136 11.57 -4.76 -2.96
C ASP A 136 10.79 -5.84 -2.20
N GLY A 137 9.99 -6.61 -2.94
CA GLY A 137 9.20 -7.70 -2.38
C GLY A 137 10.01 -8.97 -2.05
N HIS A 138 11.30 -9.02 -2.40
CA HIS A 138 12.21 -10.11 -2.06
C HIS A 138 13.06 -9.84 -0.81
N ASP A 139 13.09 -8.61 -0.31
CA ASP A 139 13.71 -8.28 0.98
C ASP A 139 12.73 -8.51 2.12
N VAL A 140 12.69 -9.75 2.61
CA VAL A 140 11.79 -10.17 3.69
C VAL A 140 12.02 -9.37 4.98
N GLN A 141 13.27 -9.05 5.32
CA GLN A 141 13.58 -8.32 6.55
C GLN A 141 13.04 -6.89 6.48
N HIS A 142 13.21 -6.24 5.34
CA HIS A 142 12.64 -4.92 5.10
C HIS A 142 11.11 -4.95 5.07
N LEU A 143 10.49 -5.96 4.42
CA LEU A 143 9.03 -6.12 4.43
C LEU A 143 8.46 -6.31 5.84
N VAL A 144 9.13 -7.08 6.70
CA VAL A 144 8.72 -7.23 8.10
C VAL A 144 8.77 -5.89 8.84
N ALA A 145 9.82 -5.09 8.65
CA ALA A 145 9.90 -3.76 9.24
C ALA A 145 8.77 -2.86 8.72
N VAL A 146 8.52 -2.87 7.42
CA VAL A 146 7.48 -2.06 6.79
C VAL A 146 6.09 -2.43 7.30
N LEU A 147 5.75 -3.72 7.32
CA LEU A 147 4.44 -4.20 7.80
C LEU A 147 4.22 -3.88 9.28
N ASN A 148 5.28 -3.94 10.11
CA ASN A 148 5.20 -3.52 11.50
C ASN A 148 4.88 -2.03 11.65
N ASP A 149 5.52 -1.17 10.86
CA ASP A 149 5.25 0.26 10.89
C ASP A 149 3.82 0.58 10.40
N LEU A 150 3.38 -0.08 9.33
CA LEU A 150 2.03 0.09 8.76
C LEU A 150 0.90 -0.30 9.72
N LYS A 151 1.13 -1.24 10.64
CA LYS A 151 0.15 -1.67 11.65
C LYS A 151 -0.34 -0.51 12.52
N SER A 152 0.54 0.46 12.80
CA SER A 152 0.26 1.60 13.68
C SER A 152 -0.50 2.75 13.00
N ILE A 153 -0.57 2.73 11.67
CA ILE A 153 -1.17 3.81 10.88
C ILE A 153 -2.66 3.49 10.68
N PRO A 154 -3.60 4.37 11.06
CA PRO A 154 -5.03 4.09 10.88
C PRO A 154 -5.50 4.33 9.43
N GLY A 155 -6.64 3.74 9.07
CA GLY A 155 -7.32 3.92 7.77
C GLY A 155 -6.83 2.98 6.66
N PRO A 156 -7.33 3.11 5.42
CA PRO A 156 -6.95 2.24 4.32
C PRO A 156 -5.53 2.57 3.81
N LYS A 157 -4.72 1.53 3.63
CA LYS A 157 -3.32 1.62 3.22
C LYS A 157 -3.06 0.70 2.04
N LEU A 158 -2.21 1.13 1.10
CA LEU A 158 -1.73 0.31 0.00
C LEU A 158 -0.21 0.22 0.07
N LEU A 159 0.32 -1.00 0.18
CA LEU A 159 1.74 -1.31 0.09
C LEU A 159 2.03 -1.90 -1.29
N HIS A 160 2.85 -1.22 -2.08
CA HIS A 160 3.30 -1.67 -3.38
C HIS A 160 4.62 -2.43 -3.27
N CYS A 161 4.59 -3.73 -3.51
CA CYS A 161 5.76 -4.61 -3.51
C CYS A 161 6.09 -5.01 -4.94
N VAL A 162 7.33 -4.78 -5.36
CA VAL A 162 7.83 -5.22 -6.66
C VAL A 162 8.49 -6.60 -6.50
N THR A 163 8.04 -7.59 -7.26
CA THR A 163 8.59 -8.96 -7.23
C THR A 163 8.99 -9.44 -8.62
N VAL A 164 9.49 -10.68 -8.70
CA VAL A 164 9.88 -11.36 -9.92
C VAL A 164 9.11 -12.67 -9.94
N LYS A 165 8.28 -12.87 -10.96
CA LYS A 165 7.55 -14.12 -11.14
C LYS A 165 8.55 -15.25 -11.34
N GLY A 166 8.38 -16.35 -10.60
CA GLY A 166 9.28 -17.50 -10.65
C GLY A 166 10.62 -17.32 -9.91
N LYS A 167 10.77 -16.28 -9.07
CA LYS A 167 12.02 -16.01 -8.34
C LYS A 167 12.58 -17.26 -7.67
N GLY A 168 13.86 -17.55 -7.90
CA GLY A 168 14.58 -18.70 -7.35
C GLY A 168 14.53 -19.94 -8.23
N TYR A 169 13.79 -19.92 -9.35
CA TYR A 169 13.78 -20.98 -10.34
C TYR A 169 14.10 -20.42 -11.73
N ALA A 170 15.36 -20.57 -12.15
CA ALA A 170 15.93 -19.91 -13.33
C ALA A 170 15.16 -20.15 -14.65
N LEU A 171 14.46 -21.28 -14.79
CA LEU A 171 13.63 -21.56 -15.95
C LEU A 171 12.32 -20.74 -15.93
N ALA A 172 11.67 -20.59 -14.77
CA ALA A 172 10.46 -19.76 -14.64
C ALA A 172 10.75 -18.26 -14.58
N GLU A 173 11.96 -17.84 -14.20
CA GLU A 173 12.37 -16.43 -14.31
C GLU A 173 12.57 -16.02 -15.78
N LYS A 174 12.99 -16.95 -16.66
CA LYS A 174 13.21 -16.70 -18.08
C LYS A 174 11.93 -16.84 -18.91
N ASP A 175 11.15 -17.88 -18.65
CA ASP A 175 9.86 -18.13 -19.31
C ASP A 175 8.72 -17.81 -18.35
N GLN A 176 8.49 -16.51 -18.16
CA GLN A 176 7.34 -16.01 -17.40
C GLN A 176 6.09 -16.11 -18.30
N THR A 177 5.52 -17.32 -18.44
CA THR A 177 4.17 -17.53 -19.02
C THR A 177 3.07 -17.33 -18.00
#